data_AF-A0A7C7YLF7-F1
#
_entry.id   AF-A0A7C7YLF7-F1
#
_cell.length_a   1.000
_cell.length_b   1.000
_cell.length_c   1.000
_cell.angle_alpha   90.00
_cell.angle_beta   90.00
_cell.angle_gamma   90.00
#
_symmetry.space_group_name_H-M   'P 1'
#
loop_
_entity.id
_entity.type
_entity.pdbx_description
1 polymer ?
#
loop_
_entity_poly.entity_id
_entity_poly.type
_entity_poly.pdbx_seq_one_letter_code
_entity_poly.pdbx_strand_id
1 'polypeptide(L)'
;MAEEQNQKTPKGPTEPGPPPTPFDHPLFLPILLVAGVIWFGYDGWINADPDMVEHQTFNRYGFGLLLVLSGWFGYKGWGEWQEDRAEAAALTSESPEEGSNPRD
;
A
#
# COMPACT_ATOMS: atom_id res chain seq x y z
N MET A 1 31.62 3.32 -33.27
CA MET A 1 30.38 3.66 -32.55
C MET A 1 30.15 2.52 -31.58
N ALA A 2 30.67 2.67 -30.36
CA ALA A 2 30.59 1.62 -29.34
C ALA A 2 29.36 1.89 -28.47
N GLU A 3 28.60 0.82 -28.24
CA GLU A 3 27.36 0.75 -27.49
C GLU A 3 27.58 1.18 -26.03
N GLU A 4 26.83 2.18 -25.57
CA GLU A 4 26.79 2.59 -24.18
C GLU A 4 25.93 1.58 -23.41
N GLN A 5 26.54 0.47 -23.02
CA GLN A 5 25.98 -0.44 -22.04
C GLN A 5 25.89 0.29 -20.70
N ASN A 6 24.72 0.85 -20.41
CA ASN A 6 24.34 1.36 -19.10
C ASN A 6 24.22 0.17 -18.14
N GLN A 7 25.38 -0.32 -17.69
CA GLN A 7 25.51 -1.35 -16.67
C GLN A 7 24.98 -0.78 -15.36
N LYS A 8 23.78 -1.25 -14.96
CA LYS A 8 23.31 -1.13 -13.58
C LYS A 8 24.37 -1.78 -12.69
N THR A 9 25.15 -0.95 -12.02
CA THR A 9 26.19 -1.35 -11.07
C THR A 9 25.63 -2.37 -10.09
N PRO A 10 26.26 -3.54 -9.89
CA PRO A 10 25.79 -4.52 -8.92
C PRO A 10 25.84 -3.90 -7.53
N LYS A 11 24.66 -3.76 -6.90
CA LYS A 11 24.52 -3.26 -5.54
C LYS A 11 25.31 -4.21 -4.64
N GLY A 12 26.38 -3.70 -4.01
CA GLY A 12 27.18 -4.45 -3.06
C GLY A 12 26.33 -5.00 -1.90
N PRO A 13 26.92 -5.85 -1.03
CA PRO A 13 26.19 -6.56 0.02
C PRO A 13 25.37 -5.56 0.82
N THR A 14 24.05 -5.66 0.65
CA THR A 14 23.10 -4.73 1.24
C THR A 14 23.11 -5.01 2.73
N GLU A 15 23.61 -4.07 3.55
CA GLU A 15 23.47 -4.16 5.00
C GLU A 15 22.00 -4.49 5.31
N PRO A 16 21.71 -5.41 6.25
CA PRO A 16 20.33 -5.73 6.58
C PRO A 16 19.65 -4.44 7.04
N GLY A 17 18.79 -3.89 6.19
CA GLY A 17 17.98 -2.74 6.54
C GLY A 17 17.10 -3.06 7.74
N PRO A 18 16.49 -2.04 8.37
CA PRO A 18 15.45 -2.27 9.37
C PRO A 18 14.42 -3.28 8.84
N PRO A 19 13.95 -4.22 9.68
CA PRO A 19 12.96 -5.18 9.25
C PRO A 19 11.71 -4.46 8.72
N PRO A 20 11.06 -4.98 7.68
CA PRO A 20 9.86 -4.38 7.14
C PRO A 20 8.78 -4.31 8.22
N THR A 21 8.13 -3.16 8.30
CA THR A 21 7.02 -2.88 9.22
C THR A 21 5.70 -2.87 8.47
N PRO A 22 4.56 -3.06 9.15
CA PRO A 22 3.26 -2.97 8.49
C PRO A 22 2.98 -1.60 7.85
N PHE A 23 3.71 -0.55 8.24
CA PHE A 23 3.61 0.80 7.67
C PHE A 23 4.26 0.93 6.29
N ASP A 24 5.14 -0.02 5.92
CA ASP A 24 5.83 -0.04 4.63
C ASP A 24 4.97 -0.65 3.51
N HIS A 25 3.80 -1.22 3.84
CA HIS A 25 2.90 -1.80 2.85
C HIS A 25 2.13 -0.69 2.09
N PRO A 26 2.11 -0.68 0.74
CA PRO A 26 1.52 0.41 -0.05
C PRO A 26 0.02 0.61 0.20
N LEU A 27 -0.69 -0.45 0.61
CA LEU A 27 -2.11 -0.38 0.96
C LEU A 27 -2.40 -0.02 2.43
N PHE A 28 -1.39 0.14 3.29
CA PHE A 28 -1.62 0.46 4.71
C PHE A 28 -2.42 1.76 4.87
N LEU A 29 -1.91 2.87 4.30
CA LEU A 29 -2.55 4.18 4.39
C LEU A 29 -3.95 4.19 3.72
N PRO A 30 -4.12 3.66 2.48
CA PRO A 30 -5.44 3.53 1.87
C PRO A 30 -6.47 2.83 2.75
N ILE A 31 -6.12 1.69 3.35
CA ILE A 31 -7.03 0.92 4.23
C ILE A 31 -7.39 1.72 5.48
N LEU A 32 -6.40 2.38 6.11
CA LEU A 32 -6.63 3.25 7.26
C LEU A 32 -7.59 4.39 6.94
N LEU A 33 -7.44 5.01 5.76
CA LEU A 33 -8.34 6.07 5.30
C LEU A 33 -9.77 5.55 5.07
N VAL A 34 -9.93 4.36 4.46
CA VAL A 34 -11.26 3.75 4.29
C VAL A 34 -11.93 3.49 5.64
N ALA A 35 -11.19 2.98 6.63
CA ALA A 35 -11.71 2.80 7.98
C ALA A 35 -12.19 4.15 8.58
N GLY A 36 -11.42 5.22 8.38
CA GLY A 36 -11.81 6.57 8.76
C GLY A 36 -13.08 7.05 8.03
N VAL A 37 -13.21 6.81 6.73
CA VAL A 37 -14.43 7.15 5.95
C VAL A 37 -15.65 6.45 6.53
N ILE A 38 -15.55 5.16 6.85
CA ILE A 38 -16.66 4.41 7.44
C ILE A 38 -17.03 4.97 8.81
N TRP A 39 -16.02 5.27 9.65
CA TRP A 39 -16.22 5.84 10.98
C TRP A 39 -16.92 7.20 10.92
N PHE A 40 -16.34 8.15 10.18
CA PHE A 40 -16.87 9.51 10.04
C PHE A 40 -18.23 9.53 9.33
N GLY A 41 -18.46 8.61 8.39
CA GLY A 41 -19.75 8.44 7.74
C GLY A 41 -20.83 7.93 8.70
N TYR A 42 -20.48 6.98 9.57
CA TYR A 42 -21.39 6.50 10.61
C TYR A 42 -21.74 7.63 11.58
N ASP A 43 -20.75 8.34 12.14
CA ASP A 43 -20.97 9.41 13.11
C ASP A 43 -21.60 10.68 12.50
N GLY A 44 -21.47 10.90 11.19
CA GLY A 44 -22.05 12.08 10.50
C GLY A 44 -23.51 11.91 10.08
N TRP A 45 -24.01 10.68 9.95
CA TRP A 45 -25.34 10.40 9.39
C TRP A 45 -26.17 9.36 10.15
N ILE A 46 -25.55 8.33 10.74
CA ILE A 46 -26.26 7.20 11.36
C ILE A 46 -26.35 7.38 12.87
N ASN A 47 -25.26 7.85 13.50
CA ASN A 47 -25.22 8.05 14.94
C ASN A 47 -26.14 9.20 15.35
N ALA A 48 -27.10 8.90 16.23
CA ALA A 48 -28.16 9.82 16.67
C ALA A 48 -28.02 10.20 18.16
N ASP A 49 -26.88 9.89 18.77
CA ASP A 49 -26.60 10.25 20.17
C ASP A 49 -26.57 11.79 20.32
N PRO A 50 -27.26 12.37 21.34
CA PRO A 50 -27.39 13.82 21.47
C PRO A 50 -26.06 14.58 21.51
N ASP A 51 -25.05 13.99 22.17
CA ASP A 51 -23.70 14.57 22.27
C ASP A 51 -22.94 14.53 20.92
N MET A 52 -23.28 13.59 20.04
CA MET A 52 -22.67 13.46 18.72
C MET A 52 -23.33 14.37 17.67
N VAL A 53 -24.57 14.81 17.91
CA VAL A 53 -25.27 15.77 17.03
C VAL A 53 -24.55 17.12 16.99
N GLU A 54 -23.95 17.56 18.11
CA GLU A 54 -23.16 18.79 18.15
C GLU A 54 -21.93 18.71 17.21
N HIS A 55 -21.33 17.53 17.10
CA HIS A 55 -20.18 17.26 16.24
C HIS A 55 -20.55 16.76 14.85
N GLN A 56 -21.85 16.63 14.53
CA GLN A 56 -22.31 16.06 13.27
C GLN A 56 -21.75 16.81 12.05
N THR A 57 -21.68 18.15 12.13
CA THR A 57 -21.12 18.96 11.05
C THR A 57 -19.62 18.71 10.85
N PHE A 58 -18.86 18.59 11.95
CA PHE A 58 -17.45 18.21 11.90
C PHE A 58 -17.28 16.83 11.27
N ASN A 59 -18.12 15.88 11.65
CA ASN A 59 -18.05 14.52 11.12
C ASN A 59 -18.35 14.45 9.61
N ARG A 60 -19.29 15.28 9.12
CA ARG A 60 -19.61 15.37 7.68
C ARG A 60 -18.47 15.97 6.86
N TYR A 61 -17.80 17.01 7.36
CA TYR A 61 -16.63 17.57 6.68
C TYR A 61 -15.44 16.61 6.73
N GLY A 62 -15.21 15.96 7.87
CA GLY A 62 -14.19 14.93 8.03
C GLY A 62 -14.41 13.77 7.06
N PHE A 63 -15.65 13.30 6.92
CA PHE A 63 -16.04 12.30 5.93
C PHE A 63 -15.70 12.74 4.51
N GLY A 64 -16.11 13.95 4.10
CA GLY A 64 -15.82 14.47 2.76
C GLY A 64 -14.33 14.54 2.46
N LEU A 65 -13.52 15.05 3.41
CA LEU A 65 -12.07 15.11 3.27
C LEU A 65 -11.45 13.72 3.16
N LEU A 66 -11.81 12.81 4.05
CA LEU A 66 -11.29 11.44 4.06
C LEU A 66 -11.69 10.68 2.79
N LEU A 67 -12.87 10.93 2.24
CA LEU A 67 -13.32 10.27 1.02
C LEU A 67 -12.48 10.69 -0.19
N VAL A 68 -12.13 11.97 -0.28
CA VAL A 68 -11.20 12.49 -1.32
C VAL A 68 -9.80 11.91 -1.14
N LEU A 69 -9.26 11.94 0.10
CA LEU A 69 -7.93 11.39 0.38
C LEU A 69 -7.87 9.89 0.15
N SER A 70 -8.90 9.15 0.57
CA SER A 70 -9.02 7.71 0.37
C SER A 70 -9.04 7.35 -1.12
N GLY A 71 -9.80 8.08 -1.94
CA GLY A 71 -9.79 7.89 -3.39
C GLY A 71 -8.42 8.17 -4.02
N TRP A 72 -7.77 9.27 -3.63
CA TRP A 72 -6.47 9.65 -4.17
C TRP A 72 -5.35 8.67 -3.79
N PHE A 73 -5.18 8.42 -2.49
CA PHE A 73 -4.15 7.51 -1.99
C PHE A 73 -4.48 6.05 -2.34
N GLY A 74 -5.76 5.68 -2.40
CA GLY A 74 -6.19 4.37 -2.86
C GLY A 74 -5.80 4.13 -4.32
N TYR A 75 -6.01 5.09 -5.20
CA TYR A 75 -5.56 4.99 -6.60
C TYR A 75 -4.03 4.83 -6.69
N LYS A 76 -3.27 5.67 -5.97
CA LYS A 76 -1.81 5.62 -5.99
C LYS A 76 -1.26 4.31 -5.40
N GLY A 77 -1.70 3.94 -4.20
CA GLY A 77 -1.23 2.73 -3.52
C GLY A 77 -1.65 1.45 -4.23
N TRP A 78 -2.76 1.45 -4.96
CA TRP A 78 -3.14 0.33 -5.82
C TRP A 78 -2.17 0.14 -7.00
N GLY A 79 -1.67 1.23 -7.59
CA GLY A 79 -0.64 1.18 -8.63
C GLY A 79 0.66 0.56 -8.12
N GLU A 80 1.17 1.09 -6.99
CA GLU A 80 2.39 0.58 -6.33
C GLU A 80 2.26 -0.91 -5.96
N TRP A 81 1.10 -1.32 -5.44
CA TRP A 81 0.85 -2.73 -5.12
C TRP A 81 0.83 -3.64 -6.36
N GLN A 82 0.37 -3.15 -7.51
CA GLN A 82 0.42 -3.94 -8.75
C GLN A 82 1.86 -4.09 -9.25
N GLU A 83 2.69 -3.06 -9.13
CA GLU A 83 4.11 -3.08 -9.49
C GLU A 83 4.86 -4.10 -8.62
N ASP A 84 4.71 -4.04 -7.30
CA ASP A 84 5.32 -5.01 -6.37
C ASP A 84 4.94 -6.46 -6.69
N ARG A 85 3.66 -6.69 -7.05
CA ARG A 85 3.19 -8.03 -7.45
C ARG A 85 3.73 -8.49 -8.79
N ALA A 86 3.91 -7.57 -9.74
CA ALA A 86 4.48 -7.88 -11.04
C ALA A 86 5.97 -8.26 -10.90
N GLU A 87 6.73 -7.53 -10.07
CA GLU A 87 8.12 -7.85 -9.77
C GLU A 87 8.26 -9.20 -9.06
N ALA A 88 7.44 -9.47 -8.05
CA ALA A 88 7.43 -10.76 -7.36
C ALA A 88 7.08 -11.94 -8.29
N ALA A 89 6.13 -11.73 -9.21
CA ALA A 89 5.79 -12.73 -10.24
C ALA A 89 6.94 -12.97 -11.23
N ALA A 90 7.62 -11.90 -11.68
CA ALA A 90 8.76 -12.01 -12.59
C ALA A 90 9.93 -12.78 -11.96
N LEU A 91 10.32 -12.44 -10.72
CA LEU A 91 11.37 -13.13 -9.98
C LEU A 91 11.07 -14.62 -9.76
N THR A 92 9.80 -14.97 -9.52
CA THR A 92 9.38 -16.37 -9.35
C THR A 92 9.47 -17.14 -10.67
N SER A 93 9.24 -16.48 -11.81
CA SER A 93 9.32 -17.11 -13.14
C SER A 93 10.75 -17.27 -13.68
N GLU A 94 11.68 -16.42 -13.23
CA GLU A 94 13.08 -16.46 -13.64
C GLU A 94 13.95 -17.42 -12.81
N SER A 95 13.43 -17.96 -11.70
CA SER A 95 14.13 -18.95 -10.87
C SER A 95 13.80 -20.37 -11.35
N PRO A 96 14.63 -21.01 -12.19
CA PRO A 96 14.36 -22.34 -12.69
C PRO A 96 14.88 -23.33 -11.64
N GLU A 97 13.97 -23.95 -10.88
CA GLU A 97 14.14 -25.29 -10.29
C GLU A 97 15.59 -25.66 -9.86
N GLU A 98 16.22 -24.91 -8.95
CA GLU A 98 17.44 -25.37 -8.27
C GLU A 98 17.02 -26.28 -7.09
N GLY A 99 16.52 -27.47 -7.42
CA GLY A 99 15.90 -28.34 -6.42
C GLY A 99 15.67 -29.80 -6.79
N SER A 100 16.09 -30.28 -7.96
CA SER A 100 16.15 -31.72 -8.22
C SER A 100 17.56 -32.23 -7.89
N ASN A 101 17.82 -32.58 -6.63
CA ASN A 101 18.95 -33.43 -6.27
C ASN A 101 18.44 -34.86 -6.09
N PRO A 102 18.46 -35.72 -7.12
CA PRO A 102 18.31 -37.15 -6.92
C PRO A 102 19.60 -37.66 -6.30
N ARG A 103 19.60 -37.84 -4.98
CA ARG A 103 20.59 -38.72 -4.35
C ARG A 103 20.00 -40.12 -4.28
N ASP A 104 20.41 -40.90 -5.27
CA ASP A 104 20.43 -42.36 -5.28
C ASP A 104 21.16 -42.93 -4.07
#